data_AF-A0A1G2ZHT6-F1
#
_entry.id   AF-A0A1G2ZHT6-F1
#
_cell.length_a   1.000
_cell.length_b   1.000
_cell.length_c   1.000
_cell.angle_alpha   90.00
_cell.angle_beta   90.00
_cell.angle_gamma   90.00
#
_symmetry.space_group_name_H-M   'P 1'
#
loop_
_entity.id
_entity.type
_entity.pdbx_description
1 polymer ?
#
loop_
_entity_poly.entity_id
_entity_poly.type
_entity_poly.pdbx_seq_one_letter_code
_entity_poly.pdbx_strand_id
1 'polypeptide(L)'
;MKQHEQAILLFKKGCEDEALVEEVLSSRRVSDEIVGFHCQQAAEKFLKAVLSEVGAHFQRTHNLRQLMDLLSDAGHSLPDELHDVDTLTPFGTTFRYDVLPAVSSLDRRAARDMIRQLRIWAQQQVPHDE
;
A
#
# COMPACT_ATOMS: atom_id res chain seq x y z
N MET A 1 -3.63 22.11 -6.57
CA MET A 1 -2.50 22.42 -5.66
C MET A 1 -2.54 21.55 -4.41
N LYS A 2 -3.45 21.75 -3.44
CA LYS A 2 -3.46 20.95 -2.19
C LYS A 2 -3.55 19.43 -2.37
N GLN A 3 -4.35 18.97 -3.33
CA GLN A 3 -4.54 17.54 -3.64
C GLN A 3 -3.27 16.90 -4.24
N HIS A 4 -2.60 17.61 -5.14
CA HIS A 4 -1.33 17.19 -5.73
C HIS A 4 -0.18 17.16 -4.70
N GLU A 5 -0.06 18.19 -3.85
CA GLU A 5 0.92 18.20 -2.76
C GLU A 5 0.70 17.02 -1.78
N GLN A 6 -0.56 16.72 -1.48
CA GLN A 6 -0.94 15.56 -0.69
C GLN A 6 -0.57 14.25 -1.40
N ALA A 7 -0.79 14.14 -2.72
CA ALA A 7 -0.41 12.98 -3.51
C ALA A 7 1.10 12.72 -3.42
N ILE A 8 1.92 13.77 -3.64
CA ILE A 8 3.38 13.69 -3.54
C ILE A 8 3.82 13.25 -2.13
N LEU A 9 3.24 13.83 -1.09
CA LEU A 9 3.57 13.48 0.30
C LEU A 9 3.23 12.02 0.61
N LEU A 10 2.05 11.57 0.22
CA LEU A 10 1.61 10.18 0.42
C LEU A 10 2.51 9.21 -0.34
N PHE A 11 2.82 9.50 -1.60
CA PHE A 11 3.73 8.69 -2.41
C PHE A 11 5.10 8.55 -1.75
N LYS A 12 5.70 9.67 -1.33
CA LYS A 12 6.98 9.67 -0.60
C LYS A 12 6.92 8.84 0.68
N LYS A 13 5.83 8.94 1.44
CA LYS A 13 5.63 8.14 2.66
C LYS A 13 5.45 6.65 2.36
N GLY A 14 4.85 6.28 1.23
CA GLY A 14 4.79 4.89 0.79
C GLY A 14 6.18 4.34 0.43
N CYS A 15 7.03 5.15 -0.24
CA CYS A 15 8.41 4.79 -0.51
C CYS A 15 9.25 4.58 0.76
N GLU A 16 9.01 5.35 1.81
CA GLU A 16 9.66 5.16 3.11
C GLU A 16 9.31 3.80 3.75
N ASP A 17 8.06 3.34 3.63
CA ASP A 17 7.65 2.00 4.09
C ASP A 17 8.28 0.89 3.23
N GLU A 18 8.27 1.03 1.90
CA GLU A 18 8.91 0.06 0.99
C GLU A 18 10.40 -0.08 1.29
N ALA A 19 11.09 1.05 1.53
CA ALA A 19 12.51 1.04 1.89
C ALA A 19 12.79 0.26 3.17
N LEU A 20 11.92 0.39 4.18
CA LEU A 20 12.02 -0.42 5.40
C LEU A 20 11.81 -1.91 5.10
N VAL A 21 10.80 -2.27 4.30
CA VAL A 21 10.52 -3.65 3.90
C VAL A 21 11.73 -4.28 3.20
N GLU A 22 12.38 -3.55 2.30
CA GLU A 22 13.59 -4.01 1.60
C GLU A 22 14.76 -4.26 2.56
N GLU A 23 15.00 -3.35 3.50
CA GLU A 23 16.08 -3.48 4.48
C GLU A 23 15.88 -4.71 5.39
N VAL A 24 14.63 -4.96 5.82
CA VAL A 24 14.32 -6.03 6.78
C VAL A 24 13.87 -7.34 6.12
N LEU A 25 13.90 -7.43 4.79
CA LEU A 25 13.33 -8.54 4.02
C LEU A 25 13.83 -9.91 4.49
N SER A 26 15.14 -10.03 4.77
CA SER A 26 15.80 -11.25 5.24
C SER A 26 15.97 -11.34 6.76
N SER A 27 15.55 -10.31 7.50
CA SER A 27 15.74 -10.23 8.94
C SER A 27 14.85 -11.20 9.68
N ARG A 28 15.46 -12.13 10.42
CA ARG A 28 14.76 -13.03 11.35
C ARG A 28 14.36 -12.35 12.67
N ARG A 29 14.81 -11.11 12.89
CA ARG A 29 14.50 -10.34 14.12
C ARG A 29 13.19 -9.57 14.02
N VAL A 30 12.73 -9.31 12.79
CA VAL A 30 11.46 -8.62 12.53
C VAL A 30 10.42 -9.68 12.19
N SER A 31 9.25 -9.63 12.81
CA SER A 31 8.17 -10.58 12.55
C SER A 31 7.47 -10.30 11.22
N ASP A 32 6.83 -11.32 10.65
CA ASP A 32 6.03 -11.17 9.43
C ASP A 32 4.86 -10.20 9.62
N GLU A 33 4.34 -10.07 10.83
CA GLU A 33 3.31 -9.08 11.17
C GLU A 33 3.80 -7.65 10.96
N ILE A 34 5.03 -7.34 11.39
CA ILE A 34 5.63 -6.01 11.22
C ILE A 34 5.94 -5.76 9.75
N VAL A 35 6.50 -6.75 9.04
CA VAL A 35 6.77 -6.61 7.60
C VAL A 35 5.46 -6.40 6.83
N GLY A 36 4.45 -7.22 7.10
CA GLY A 36 3.15 -7.12 6.47
C GLY A 36 2.44 -5.81 6.77
N PHE A 37 2.58 -5.28 7.99
CA PHE A 37 2.05 -3.96 8.34
C PHE A 37 2.66 -2.87 7.46
N HIS A 38 3.98 -2.87 7.28
CA HIS A 38 4.62 -1.90 6.39
C HIS A 38 4.30 -2.11 4.92
N CYS A 39 4.14 -3.36 4.46
CA CYS A 39 3.62 -3.62 3.11
C CYS A 39 2.21 -3.01 2.96
N GLN A 40 1.30 -3.27 3.90
CA GLN A 40 -0.05 -2.71 3.84
C GLN A 40 -0.03 -1.17 3.85
N GLN A 41 0.81 -0.56 4.68
CA GLN A 41 0.94 0.90 4.76
C GLN A 41 1.50 1.51 3.48
N ALA A 42 2.49 0.86 2.86
CA ALA A 42 3.01 1.25 1.56
C ALA A 42 1.90 1.21 0.49
N ALA A 43 1.17 0.09 0.41
CA ALA A 43 0.07 -0.08 -0.53
C ALA A 43 -1.02 0.98 -0.34
N GLU A 44 -1.48 1.17 0.89
CA GLU A 44 -2.50 2.16 1.23
C GLU A 44 -2.08 3.57 0.79
N LYS A 45 -0.82 3.94 1.03
CA LYS A 45 -0.29 5.26 0.69
C LYS A 45 -0.16 5.45 -0.82
N PHE A 46 0.26 4.44 -1.56
CA PHE A 46 0.31 4.50 -3.02
C PHE A 46 -1.09 4.67 -3.63
N LEU A 47 -2.08 3.88 -3.19
CA LEU A 47 -3.46 4.02 -3.66
C LEU A 47 -4.04 5.40 -3.32
N LYS A 48 -3.83 5.87 -2.08
CA LYS A 48 -4.29 7.20 -1.65
C LYS A 48 -3.56 8.35 -2.36
N ALA A 49 -2.30 8.16 -2.74
CA ALA A 49 -1.57 9.13 -3.55
C ALA A 49 -2.25 9.32 -4.90
N VAL A 50 -2.55 8.22 -5.61
CA VAL A 50 -3.28 8.26 -6.89
C VAL A 50 -4.68 8.86 -6.72
N LEU A 51 -5.44 8.42 -5.71
CA LEU A 51 -6.76 9.00 -5.42
C LEU A 51 -6.68 10.52 -5.17
N SER A 52 -5.65 10.97 -4.46
CA SER A 52 -5.44 12.40 -4.20
C SER A 52 -5.12 13.14 -5.50
N GLU A 53 -4.28 12.57 -6.37
CA GLU A 53 -3.90 13.18 -7.65
C GLU A 53 -5.10 13.36 -8.58
N VAL A 54 -5.95 12.34 -8.68
CA VAL A 54 -7.15 12.38 -9.54
C VAL A 54 -8.33 13.12 -8.89
N GLY A 55 -8.12 13.69 -7.70
CA GLY A 55 -9.12 14.48 -6.98
C GLY A 55 -10.27 13.67 -6.36
N ALA A 56 -10.12 12.35 -6.23
CA ALA A 56 -11.10 11.46 -5.64
C ALA A 56 -11.03 11.50 -4.10
N HIS A 57 -12.17 11.75 -3.46
CA HIS A 57 -12.27 11.77 -2.00
C HIS A 57 -12.35 10.35 -1.42
N PHE A 58 -11.59 10.09 -0.37
CA PHE A 58 -11.64 8.85 0.40
C PHE A 58 -11.78 9.15 1.90
N GLN A 59 -12.53 8.30 2.60
CA GLN A 59 -12.66 8.37 4.06
C GLN A 59 -11.46 7.70 4.75
N ARG A 60 -11.33 7.86 6.07
CA ARG A 60 -10.31 7.14 6.84
C ARG A 60 -10.62 5.65 6.87
N THR A 61 -9.99 4.90 5.97
CA THR A 61 -10.08 3.44 5.86
C THR A 61 -8.68 2.83 5.68
N HIS A 62 -8.52 1.61 6.19
CA HIS A 62 -7.35 0.74 5.96
C HIS A 62 -7.69 -0.42 5.02
N ASN A 63 -8.91 -0.46 4.50
CA ASN A 63 -9.35 -1.49 3.58
C ASN A 63 -8.87 -1.13 2.17
N LEU A 64 -7.92 -1.91 1.64
CA LEU A 64 -7.31 -1.66 0.34
C LEU A 64 -8.29 -1.91 -0.81
N ARG A 65 -9.17 -2.91 -0.70
CA ARG A 65 -10.23 -3.18 -1.69
C ARG A 65 -11.11 -1.96 -1.91
N GLN A 66 -11.53 -1.30 -0.83
CA GLN A 66 -12.33 -0.06 -0.92
C GLN A 66 -11.58 1.06 -1.66
N LEU A 67 -10.27 1.18 -1.49
CA LEU A 67 -9.48 2.19 -2.20
C LEU A 67 -9.32 1.83 -3.69
N MET A 68 -9.15 0.54 -4.00
CA MET A 68 -9.11 0.03 -5.37
C MET A 68 -10.45 0.27 -6.09
N ASP A 69 -11.57 0.04 -5.41
CA ASP A 69 -12.91 0.28 -5.96
C ASP A 69 -13.10 1.77 -6.28
N LEU A 70 -12.69 2.68 -5.37
CA LEU A 70 -12.72 4.12 -5.61
C LEU A 70 -11.86 4.55 -6.80
N LEU A 71 -10.69 3.92 -6.99
CA LEU A 71 -9.83 4.17 -8.14
C LEU A 71 -10.48 3.69 -9.44
N SER A 72 -11.12 2.52 -9.41
CA SER A 72 -11.86 1.99 -10.55
C SER A 72 -13.02 2.90 -10.95
N ASP A 73 -13.81 3.38 -9.97
CA ASP A 73 -14.90 4.33 -10.17
C ASP A 73 -14.41 5.67 -10.76
N ALA A 74 -13.19 6.08 -10.42
CA ALA A 74 -12.54 7.27 -10.97
C ALA A 74 -11.92 7.05 -12.37
N GLY A 75 -11.96 5.84 -12.91
CA GLY A 75 -11.37 5.49 -14.22
C GLY A 75 -9.89 5.13 -14.19
N HIS A 76 -9.31 4.94 -13.00
CA HIS A 76 -7.89 4.60 -12.78
C HIS A 76 -7.77 3.19 -12.18
N SER A 77 -8.40 2.20 -12.82
CA SER A 77 -8.32 0.80 -12.39
C SER A 77 -6.87 0.30 -12.38
N LEU A 78 -6.55 -0.52 -11.39
CA LEU A 78 -5.25 -1.19 -11.34
C LEU A 78 -5.16 -2.27 -12.45
N PRO A 79 -3.95 -2.58 -12.92
CA PRO A 79 -3.70 -3.77 -13.72
C PRO A 79 -4.11 -5.06 -13.00
N ASP A 80 -4.46 -6.09 -13.77
CA ASP A 80 -4.92 -7.39 -13.24
C ASP A 80 -3.89 -8.03 -12.29
N GLU A 81 -2.59 -7.80 -12.52
CA GLU A 81 -1.51 -8.34 -11.69
C GLU A 81 -1.47 -7.76 -10.27
N LEU A 82 -2.19 -6.65 -10.02
CA LEU A 82 -2.28 -6.00 -8.72
C LEU A 82 -3.62 -6.25 -8.01
N HIS A 83 -4.48 -7.14 -8.54
CA HIS A 83 -5.79 -7.43 -7.94
C HIS A 83 -5.72 -8.03 -6.53
N ASP A 84 -4.59 -8.66 -6.19
CA ASP A 84 -4.35 -9.30 -4.90
C ASP A 84 -3.71 -8.36 -3.86
N VAL A 85 -3.53 -7.07 -4.18
CA VAL A 85 -3.02 -6.07 -3.23
C VAL A 85 -3.85 -6.02 -1.94
N ASP A 86 -5.15 -6.27 -2.03
CA ASP A 86 -6.04 -6.25 -0.88
C ASP A 86 -5.85 -7.39 0.11
N THR A 87 -5.11 -8.45 -0.27
CA THR A 87 -4.67 -9.51 0.65
C THR A 87 -3.78 -8.98 1.78
N LEU A 88 -3.21 -7.77 1.63
CA LEU A 88 -2.46 -7.08 2.67
C LEU A 88 -3.36 -6.38 3.71
N THR A 89 -4.67 -6.21 3.45
CA THR A 89 -5.61 -5.54 4.36
C THR A 89 -5.59 -6.07 5.80
N PRO A 90 -5.50 -7.39 6.07
CA PRO A 90 -5.42 -7.92 7.42
C PRO A 90 -4.23 -7.40 8.24
N PHE A 91 -3.15 -6.99 7.57
CA PHE A 91 -1.96 -6.45 8.24
C PHE A 91 -2.09 -4.96 8.60
N GLY A 92 -3.14 -4.26 8.16
CA GLY A 92 -3.29 -2.81 8.35
C GLY A 92 -3.73 -2.36 9.75
N THR A 93 -4.03 -3.29 10.63
CA THR A 93 -4.33 -2.99 12.05
C THR A 93 -3.26 -3.59 12.93
N THR A 94 -2.48 -2.74 13.59
CA THR A 94 -1.54 -3.18 14.63
C THR A 94 -2.37 -3.71 15.80
N PHE A 95 -2.28 -5.02 16.07
CA PHE A 95 -2.85 -5.71 17.23
C PHE A 95 -4.38 -5.91 17.24
N ARG A 96 -4.83 -7.03 16.67
CA ARG A 96 -5.95 -7.78 17.26
C ARG A 96 -5.35 -8.89 18.14
N TYR A 97 -5.14 -8.58 19.43
CA TYR A 97 -4.71 -9.57 20.43
C TYR A 97 -5.74 -10.70 20.60
N ASP A 98 -6.98 -10.48 20.17
CA ASP A 98 -8.06 -11.44 20.30
C ASP A 98 -8.47 -11.94 18.92
N VAL A 99 -8.27 -13.24 18.70
CA VAL A 99 -8.90 -14.06 17.64
C VAL A 99 -8.31 -13.93 16.24
N LEU A 100 -7.11 -14.48 15.99
CA LEU A 100 -6.83 -15.14 14.71
C LEU A 100 -5.95 -16.39 14.92
N PRO A 101 -6.30 -17.55 14.35
CA PRO A 101 -5.38 -18.68 14.26
C PRO A 101 -4.20 -18.21 13.41
N ALA A 102 -2.98 -18.30 13.95
CA ALA A 102 -1.70 -18.10 13.28
C ALA A 102 -1.79 -17.16 12.05
N VAL A 103 -1.50 -15.86 12.21
CA VAL A 103 -1.26 -14.98 11.05
C VAL A 103 -0.38 -15.75 10.08
N SER A 104 -0.98 -16.10 8.94
CA SER A 104 -0.35 -16.93 7.92
C SER A 104 1.00 -16.31 7.61
N SER A 105 2.07 -17.12 7.69
CA SER A 105 3.43 -16.70 7.35
C SER A 105 3.39 -15.84 6.10
N LEU A 106 3.89 -14.61 6.19
CA LEU A 106 3.91 -13.70 5.06
C LEU A 106 4.98 -14.21 4.10
N ASP A 107 4.61 -14.46 2.84
CA ASP A 107 5.63 -14.55 1.81
C ASP A 107 6.19 -13.14 1.57
N ARG A 108 7.27 -12.82 2.28
CA ARG A 108 7.90 -11.49 2.25
C ARG A 108 8.35 -11.11 0.84
N ARG A 109 8.79 -12.07 0.02
CA ARG A 109 9.26 -11.77 -1.33
C ARG A 109 8.10 -11.43 -2.24
N ALA A 110 7.04 -12.23 -2.20
CA ALA A 110 5.82 -11.95 -2.96
C ALA A 110 5.20 -10.61 -2.55
N ALA A 111 5.12 -10.34 -1.24
CA ALA A 111 4.61 -9.08 -0.72
C ALA A 111 5.46 -7.88 -1.16
N ARG A 112 6.80 -7.99 -1.07
CA ARG A 112 7.71 -6.95 -1.58
C ARG A 112 7.47 -6.71 -3.06
N ASP A 113 7.47 -7.76 -3.88
CA ASP A 113 7.33 -7.64 -5.34
C ASP A 113 6.01 -6.96 -5.72
N MET A 114 4.92 -7.28 -5.00
CA MET A 114 3.62 -6.62 -5.12
C MET A 114 3.68 -5.12 -4.81
N ILE A 115 4.32 -4.73 -3.69
CA ILE A 115 4.50 -3.31 -3.33
C ILE A 115 5.33 -2.57 -4.37
N ARG A 116 6.38 -3.19 -4.88
CA ARG A 116 7.22 -2.61 -5.92
C ARG A 116 6.43 -2.34 -7.20
N GLN A 117 5.61 -3.30 -7.66
CA GLN A 117 4.79 -3.11 -8.86
C GLN A 117 3.71 -2.06 -8.64
N LEU A 118 3.10 -2.02 -7.46
CA LEU A 118 2.14 -0.99 -7.11
C LEU A 118 2.78 0.41 -7.08
N ARG A 119 4.02 0.55 -6.57
CA ARG A 119 4.77 1.81 -6.64
C ARG A 119 4.98 2.25 -8.08
N ILE A 120 5.45 1.35 -8.95
CA ILE A 120 5.71 1.68 -10.36
C ILE A 120 4.43 2.16 -11.04
N TRP A 121 3.31 1.47 -10.82
CA TRP A 121 2.01 1.90 -11.33
C TRP A 121 1.61 3.26 -10.77
N ALA A 122 1.69 3.47 -9.45
CA ALA A 122 1.31 4.73 -8.82
C ALA A 122 2.19 5.90 -9.28
N GLN A 123 3.48 5.66 -9.52
CA GLN A 123 4.42 6.66 -10.03
C GLN A 123 4.04 7.17 -11.43
N GLN A 124 3.41 6.33 -12.26
CA GLN A 124 2.92 6.75 -13.58
C GLN A 124 1.70 7.67 -13.47
N GLN A 125 0.98 7.63 -12.36
CA GLN A 125 -0.24 8.41 -12.14
C GLN A 125 0.04 9.72 -11.39
N VAL A 126 1.06 9.76 -10.53
CA VAL A 126 1.44 10.94 -9.73
C VAL A 126 2.61 11.66 -10.42
N PRO A 127 2.39 12.80 -11.10
CA PRO A 127 3.47 13.57 -11.67
C PRO A 127 4.39 14.05 -10.56
N HIS A 128 5.68 13.83 -10.72
CA HIS A 128 6.69 14.45 -9.88
C HIS A 128 7.50 15.39 -10.76
N ASP A 129 7.50 16.68 -10.42
CA ASP A 129 8.51 17.60 -10.93
C ASP A 129 9.87 17.12 -10.39
N GLU A 130 10.83 16.87 -11.28
CA GLU A 130 12.24 16.59 -10.93
C GLU A 130 12.86 17.74 -10.11
#